data_AF-A0A183FM92-F1
#
_entry.id   AF-A0A183FM92-F1
#
_cell.length_a   1.000
_cell.length_b   1.000
_cell.length_c   1.000
_cell.angle_alpha   90.00
_cell.angle_beta   90.00
_cell.angle_gamma   90.00
#
_symmetry.space_group_name_H-M   'P 1'
#
loop_
_entity.id
_entity.type
_entity.pdbx_description
1 polymer ?
#
loop_
_entity_poly.entity_id
_entity_poly.type
_entity_poly.pdbx_seq_one_letter_code
_entity_poly.pdbx_strand_id
1 'polypeptide(L)'
;MLARDEGSRKPPQCNRDEDAKLDGRSNAFDTVRNDTIRQKFGVATIADRLREARLQWYGHVLRANDDTVCKIGLNIEVPGKRPRERPKQRWLDTLHLDLKMAGVILIKHLIGRNGVTTPEERTPPPSGTDDN
;
A
#
# COMPACT_ATOMS: atom_id res chain seq x y z
N MET A 1 -51.19 71.08 8.53
CA MET A 1 -51.14 69.92 7.62
C MET A 1 -49.68 69.55 7.41
N LEU A 2 -49.37 68.26 7.57
CA LEU A 2 -48.04 67.70 7.83
C LEU A 2 -47.03 67.94 6.68
N ALA A 3 -45.87 68.53 6.99
CA ALA A 3 -44.69 68.42 6.14
C ALA A 3 -44.10 67.02 6.32
N ARG A 4 -43.99 66.26 5.22
CA ARG A 4 -43.27 64.98 5.18
C ARG A 4 -41.78 65.29 5.14
N ASP A 5 -41.09 65.07 6.24
CA ASP A 5 -39.62 65.08 6.27
C ASP A 5 -39.14 63.69 5.85
N GLU A 6 -38.71 63.56 4.59
CA GLU A 6 -38.03 62.35 4.11
C GLU A 6 -36.59 62.38 4.60
N GLY A 7 -36.38 61.79 5.79
CA GLY A 7 -35.05 61.55 6.34
C GLY A 7 -34.17 60.81 5.34
N SER A 8 -33.17 61.51 4.80
CA SER A 8 -32.16 60.99 3.91
C SER A 8 -31.34 59.90 4.62
N ARG A 9 -31.63 58.62 4.31
CA ARG A 9 -30.82 57.48 4.78
C ARG A 9 -29.45 57.51 4.10
N LYS A 10 -28.47 58.10 4.77
CA LYS A 10 -27.05 57.97 4.43
C LYS A 10 -26.66 56.48 4.55
N PRO A 11 -26.16 55.81 3.51
CA PRO A 11 -25.74 54.42 3.62
C PRO A 11 -24.50 54.31 4.53
N PRO A 12 -24.36 53.23 5.31
CA PRO A 12 -23.19 53.05 6.16
C PRO A 12 -21.93 52.97 5.30
N GLN A 13 -20.95 53.79 5.65
CA GLN A 13 -19.60 53.70 5.10
C GLN A 13 -19.02 52.37 5.58
N CYS A 14 -18.67 51.48 4.65
CA CYS A 14 -17.80 50.35 4.96
C CYS A 14 -16.39 50.92 5.15
N ASN A 15 -15.92 50.96 6.39
CA ASN A 15 -14.51 51.24 6.66
C ASN A 15 -13.70 50.13 5.98
N ARG A 16 -13.08 50.48 4.85
CA ARG A 16 -12.16 49.65 4.10
C ARG A 16 -10.76 49.97 4.60
N ASP A 17 -10.48 49.67 5.87
CA ASP A 17 -9.13 49.81 6.44
C ASP A 17 -8.93 48.70 7.49
N GLU A 18 -8.83 47.46 7.02
CA GLU A 18 -8.19 46.36 7.77
C GLU A 18 -7.24 45.66 6.80
N ASP A 19 -6.17 46.39 6.48
CA ASP A 19 -5.00 45.90 5.78
C ASP A 19 -4.22 44.93 6.69
N ALA A 20 -4.78 43.76 6.95
CA ALA A 20 -4.02 42.62 7.45
C ALA A 20 -3.41 41.90 6.24
N LYS A 21 -2.17 42.29 5.93
CA LYS A 21 -1.21 41.56 5.10
C LYS A 21 -1.41 40.04 5.23
N LEU A 22 -2.03 39.41 4.23
CA LEU A 22 -1.91 37.96 4.04
C LEU A 22 -0.47 37.71 3.61
N ASP A 23 0.42 37.46 4.56
CA ASP A 23 1.72 36.90 4.25
C ASP A 23 1.49 35.52 3.67
N GLY A 24 1.90 35.36 2.42
CA GLY A 24 1.87 34.09 1.70
C GLY A 24 2.89 33.10 2.27
N ARG A 25 2.72 32.70 3.54
CA ARG A 25 3.44 31.60 4.16
C ARG A 25 2.41 30.61 4.64
N SER A 26 2.08 29.65 3.79
CA SER A 26 1.38 28.44 4.22
C SER A 26 2.13 27.85 5.43
N ASN A 27 1.47 27.85 6.58
CA ASN A 27 2.05 27.40 7.83
C ASN A 27 2.43 25.92 7.71
N ALA A 28 3.74 25.66 7.68
CA ALA A 28 4.32 24.32 7.79
C ALA A 28 4.07 23.65 9.16
N PHE A 29 3.19 24.21 10.00
CA PHE A 29 2.95 23.80 11.39
C PHE A 29 1.68 22.95 11.59
N ASP A 30 0.82 22.84 10.58
CA ASP A 30 -0.41 22.01 10.67
C ASP A 30 -0.26 20.61 10.03
N THR A 31 0.96 20.18 9.72
CA THR A 31 1.18 18.86 9.10
C THR A 31 1.45 17.80 10.16
N VAL A 32 0.39 17.31 10.80
CA VAL A 32 0.48 16.11 11.65
C VAL A 32 0.72 14.88 10.76
N ARG A 33 1.80 14.13 11.01
CA ARG A 33 2.08 12.90 10.26
C ARG A 33 1.04 11.83 10.59
N ASN A 34 0.61 11.08 9.57
CA ASN A 34 -0.35 9.99 9.72
C ASN A 34 0.11 8.93 10.73
N ASP A 35 1.41 8.69 10.84
CA ASP A 35 1.97 7.74 11.82
C ASP A 35 1.70 8.19 13.26
N THR A 36 1.78 9.50 13.53
CA THR A 36 1.45 10.09 14.83
C THR A 36 -0.03 9.92 15.17
N ILE A 37 -0.92 10.06 14.18
CA ILE A 37 -2.36 9.84 14.38
C ILE A 37 -2.63 8.36 14.68
N ARG A 38 -2.08 7.45 13.86
CA ARG A 38 -2.21 6.00 14.05
C ARG A 38 -1.72 5.53 15.41
N GLN A 39 -0.58 6.06 15.87
CA GLN A 39 -0.02 5.74 17.18
C GLN A 39 -0.95 6.14 18.32
N LYS A 40 -1.58 7.33 18.24
CA LYS A 40 -2.53 7.80 19.27
C LYS A 40 -3.78 6.92 19.37
N PHE A 41 -4.27 6.41 18.24
CA PHE A 41 -5.48 5.59 18.19
C PHE A 41 -5.20 4.08 18.18
N GLY A 42 -3.94 3.64 18.21
CA GLY A 42 -3.56 2.23 18.09
C GLY A 42 -3.99 1.60 16.76
N VAL A 43 -4.14 2.40 15.70
CA VAL A 43 -4.63 1.92 14.39
C VAL A 43 -3.46 1.36 13.58
N ALA A 44 -3.57 0.09 13.17
CA ALA A 44 -2.59 -0.57 12.31
C ALA A 44 -2.38 0.19 10.99
N THR A 45 -1.21 0.04 10.37
CA THR A 45 -0.97 0.63 9.05
C THR A 45 -1.82 -0.07 7.99
N ILE A 46 -2.08 0.62 6.87
CA ILE A 46 -2.79 -0.01 5.73
C ILE A 46 -1.97 -1.20 5.21
N ALA A 47 -0.64 -1.09 5.19
CA ALA A 47 0.25 -2.17 4.79
C ALA A 47 0.07 -3.41 5.68
N ASP A 48 -0.09 -3.23 6.99
CA ASP A 48 -0.33 -4.32 7.93
C ASP A 48 -1.68 -4.99 7.68
N ARG A 49 -2.74 -4.21 7.46
CA ARG A 49 -4.08 -4.74 7.15
C ARG A 49 -4.12 -5.48 5.83
N LEU A 50 -3.44 -4.97 4.80
CA LEU A 50 -3.30 -5.66 3.52
C LEU A 50 -2.54 -6.97 3.68
N ARG A 51 -1.47 -6.98 4.47
CA ARG A 51 -0.73 -8.20 4.79
C ARG A 51 -1.58 -9.23 5.53
N GLU A 52 -2.31 -8.80 6.55
CA GLU A 52 -3.24 -9.63 7.30
C GLU A 52 -4.28 -10.28 6.37
N ALA A 53 -4.91 -9.49 5.50
CA ALA A 53 -5.89 -10.00 4.53
C ALA A 53 -5.29 -11.02 3.56
N ARG A 54 -4.07 -10.77 3.05
CA ARG A 54 -3.36 -11.72 2.18
C ARG A 54 -3.07 -13.04 2.88
N LEU A 55 -2.58 -12.99 4.12
CA LEU A 55 -2.29 -14.20 4.91
C LEU A 55 -3.57 -14.96 5.28
N GLN A 56 -4.66 -14.25 5.60
CA GLN A 56 -5.95 -14.86 5.89
C GLN A 56 -6.51 -15.58 4.65
N TRP A 57 -6.44 -14.95 3.47
CA TRP A 57 -6.83 -15.57 2.21
C TRP A 57 -5.97 -16.81 1.93
N TYR A 58 -4.66 -16.73 2.10
CA TYR A 58 -3.79 -17.88 1.90
C TYR A 58 -4.09 -19.03 2.87
N GLY A 59 -4.34 -18.72 4.13
CA GLY A 59 -4.79 -19.72 5.10
C GLY A 59 -6.13 -20.36 4.71
N HIS A 60 -7.05 -19.59 4.14
CA HIS A 60 -8.31 -20.11 3.59
C HIS A 60 -8.05 -21.05 2.41
N VAL A 61 -7.23 -20.66 1.45
CA VAL A 61 -6.84 -21.51 0.30
C VAL A 61 -6.11 -22.77 0.76
N LEU A 62 -5.24 -22.69 1.77
CA LEU A 62 -4.54 -23.86 2.29
C LEU A 62 -5.48 -24.90 2.91
N ARG A 63 -6.58 -24.47 3.54
CA ARG A 63 -7.59 -25.35 4.15
C ARG A 63 -8.65 -25.83 3.17
N ALA A 64 -8.74 -25.23 1.98
CA ALA A 64 -9.66 -25.65 0.94
C ALA A 64 -9.24 -26.99 0.31
N ASN A 65 -10.20 -27.74 -0.23
CA ASN A 65 -9.95 -28.99 -0.95
C ASN A 65 -9.09 -28.74 -2.20
N ASP A 66 -8.34 -29.75 -2.63
CA ASP A 66 -7.37 -29.62 -3.73
C ASP A 66 -8.02 -29.36 -5.10
N ASP A 67 -9.27 -29.76 -5.23
CA ASP A 67 -10.16 -29.60 -6.38
C ASP A 67 -10.80 -28.19 -6.45
N THR A 68 -10.58 -27.34 -5.44
CA THR A 68 -11.05 -25.96 -5.51
C THR A 68 -10.21 -25.13 -6.49
N VAL A 69 -10.87 -24.31 -7.29
CA VAL A 69 -10.22 -23.41 -8.28
C VAL A 69 -9.14 -22.55 -7.64
N CYS A 70 -9.33 -22.10 -6.39
CA CYS A 70 -8.34 -21.31 -5.67
C CYS A 70 -7.05 -22.08 -5.36
N LYS A 71 -7.16 -23.37 -4.98
CA LYS A 71 -5.99 -24.22 -4.71
C LYS A 71 -5.28 -24.59 -6.01
N ILE A 72 -6.04 -24.95 -7.04
CA ILE A 72 -5.52 -25.23 -8.39
C ILE A 72 -4.76 -24.00 -8.89
N GLY A 73 -5.38 -22.82 -8.89
CA GLY A 73 -4.78 -21.58 -9.36
C GLY A 73 -3.53 -21.15 -8.60
N LEU A 74 -3.44 -21.45 -7.30
CA LEU A 74 -2.25 -21.20 -6.49
C LEU A 74 -1.05 -22.06 -6.94
N ASN A 75 -1.30 -23.29 -7.40
CA ASN A 75 -0.27 -24.27 -7.76
C ASN A 75 0.06 -24.29 -9.26
N ILE A 76 -0.64 -23.53 -10.11
CA ILE A 76 -0.34 -23.49 -11.55
C ILE A 76 1.01 -22.79 -11.78
N GLU A 77 1.94 -23.54 -12.37
CA GLU A 77 3.15 -22.97 -12.97
C GLU A 77 2.89 -22.65 -14.45
N VAL A 78 3.00 -21.38 -14.84
CA VAL A 78 2.86 -20.97 -16.24
C VAL A 78 4.22 -21.16 -16.95
N PRO A 79 4.34 -22.07 -17.93
CA PRO A 79 5.60 -22.26 -18.66
C PRO A 79 5.88 -21.06 -19.58
N GLY A 80 7.14 -20.66 -19.66
CA GLY A 80 7.60 -19.59 -20.56
C GLY A 80 8.88 -18.91 -20.11
N LYS A 81 9.73 -18.52 -21.08
CA LYS A 81 10.90 -17.66 -20.81
C LYS A 81 10.41 -16.24 -20.56
N ARG A 82 10.86 -15.63 -19.47
CA ARG A 82 10.39 -14.31 -19.04
C ARG A 82 11.08 -13.19 -19.83
N PRO A 83 10.38 -12.07 -20.11
CA PRO A 83 10.99 -10.91 -20.72
C PRO A 83 12.09 -10.33 -19.84
N ARG A 84 13.15 -9.84 -20.49
CA ARG A 84 14.37 -9.33 -19.87
C ARG A 84 14.19 -7.86 -19.48
N GLU A 85 13.34 -7.60 -18.50
CA GLU A 85 13.06 -6.27 -17.93
C GLU A 85 12.75 -6.40 -16.43
N ARG A 86 12.43 -5.27 -15.74
CA ARG A 86 12.01 -5.28 -14.33
C ARG A 86 10.79 -6.19 -14.17
N PRO A 87 10.94 -7.36 -13.51
CA PRO A 87 9.83 -8.29 -13.38
C PRO A 87 8.75 -7.69 -12.49
N LYS A 88 7.48 -7.88 -12.87
CA LYS A 88 6.36 -7.55 -11.98
C LYS A 88 6.44 -8.40 -10.72
N GLN A 89 6.22 -7.77 -9.56
CA GLN A 89 6.21 -8.44 -8.28
C GLN A 89 5.16 -9.55 -8.28
N ARG A 90 5.57 -10.80 -8.02
CA ARG A 90 4.65 -11.94 -8.02
C ARG A 90 3.87 -11.97 -6.72
N TRP A 91 2.66 -12.53 -6.80
CA TRP A 91 1.84 -12.82 -5.64
C TRP A 91 2.59 -13.69 -4.61
N LEU A 92 3.21 -14.79 -5.06
CA LEU A 92 3.97 -15.69 -4.19
C LEU A 92 5.19 -15.02 -3.54
N ASP A 93 5.90 -14.15 -4.27
CA ASP A 93 7.05 -13.43 -3.73
C ASP A 93 6.62 -12.47 -2.60
N THR A 94 5.46 -11.83 -2.77
CA THR A 94 4.84 -10.97 -1.74
C THR A 94 4.42 -11.78 -0.52
N LEU A 95 3.78 -12.93 -0.74
CA LEU A 95 3.37 -13.84 0.32
C LEU A 95 4.56 -14.37 1.13
N HIS A 96 5.67 -14.69 0.47
CA HIS A 96 6.90 -15.12 1.12
C HIS A 96 7.44 -14.04 2.06
N LEU A 97 7.46 -12.79 1.61
CA LEU A 97 7.86 -11.66 2.44
C LEU A 97 6.93 -11.47 3.64
N ASP A 98 5.62 -11.59 3.44
CA ASP A 98 4.62 -11.48 4.50
C ASP A 98 4.78 -12.57 5.57
N LEU A 99 5.00 -13.82 5.16
CA LEU A 99 5.25 -14.94 6.06
C LEU A 99 6.56 -14.75 6.85
N LYS A 100 7.59 -14.21 6.20
CA LYS A 100 8.86 -13.86 6.85
C LYS A 100 8.67 -12.75 7.89
N MET A 101 7.92 -11.71 7.57
CA MET A 101 7.59 -10.62 8.50
C MET A 101 6.72 -11.11 9.67
N ALA A 102 5.85 -12.10 9.45
CA ALA A 102 5.05 -12.73 10.50
C ALA A 102 5.85 -13.71 11.39
N GLY A 103 7.15 -13.89 11.14
CA GLY A 103 8.00 -14.79 11.93
C GLY A 103 7.73 -16.28 11.66
N VAL A 104 7.11 -16.63 10.53
CA VAL A 104 6.91 -18.03 10.13
C VAL A 104 8.20 -18.51 9.46
N ILE A 105 9.12 -19.07 10.27
CA ILE A 105 10.53 -19.32 9.89
C ILE A 105 10.72 -20.60 9.03
N LEU A 106 9.79 -21.57 9.12
CA LEU A 106 9.84 -22.82 8.35
C LEU A 106 9.16 -22.71 6.96
N ILE A 107 9.47 -21.64 6.21
CA ILE A 107 8.89 -21.42 4.87
C ILE A 107 9.25 -22.57 3.91
N LYS A 108 10.44 -23.18 4.07
CA LYS A 108 10.90 -24.32 3.26
C LYS A 108 9.93 -25.51 3.29
N HIS A 109 9.30 -25.79 4.43
CA HIS A 109 8.41 -26.95 4.61
C HIS A 109 6.96 -26.67 4.15
N LEU A 110 6.50 -25.42 4.24
CA LEU A 110 5.16 -25.01 3.82
C LEU A 110 5.03 -24.86 2.31
N ILE A 111 6.08 -24.35 1.66
CA ILE A 111 6.13 -24.20 0.19
C ILE A 111 6.52 -25.54 -0.48
N GLY A 112 7.37 -26.35 0.15
CA GLY A 112 7.79 -27.67 -0.36
C GLY A 112 6.66 -28.69 -0.52
N ARG A 113 5.55 -28.56 0.23
CA ARG A 113 4.32 -29.38 0.01
C ARG A 113 3.57 -29.01 -1.27
N ASN A 114 3.77 -27.81 -1.80
CA ASN A 114 3.06 -27.27 -2.96
C ASN A 114 3.94 -27.19 -4.22
N GLY A 115 5.12 -27.81 -4.22
CA GLY A 115 5.93 -28.02 -5.42
C GLY A 115 6.64 -26.78 -6.00
N VAL A 116 6.80 -25.67 -5.26
CA VAL A 116 7.48 -24.47 -5.80
C VAL A 116 8.92 -24.38 -5.27
N THR A 117 9.88 -24.48 -6.18
CA THR A 117 11.33 -24.35 -5.93
C THR A 117 11.71 -22.98 -5.33
N THR A 118 12.56 -23.01 -4.30
CA THR A 118 13.10 -21.84 -3.59
C THR A 118 13.88 -20.92 -4.56
N PRO A 119 13.74 -19.59 -4.49
CA PRO A 119 14.50 -18.67 -5.36
C PRO A 119 16.03 -18.73 -5.18
N GLU A 120 16.49 -19.20 -4.02
CA GLU A 120 17.89 -19.26 -3.60
C GLU A 120 18.74 -20.29 -4.37
N GLU A 121 18.11 -21.21 -5.12
CA GLU A 121 18.78 -22.25 -5.91
C GLU A 121 18.95 -21.87 -7.39
N ARG A 122 18.92 -20.57 -7.73
CA ARG A 122 19.14 -20.07 -9.10
C ARG A 122 20.49 -19.40 -9.28
N THR A 123 21.54 -19.99 -8.72
CA THR A 123 22.91 -19.64 -9.10
C THR A 123 23.08 -19.96 -10.58
N PRO A 124 23.42 -18.99 -11.45
CA PRO A 124 23.74 -19.30 -12.82
C PRO A 124 25.00 -20.19 -12.85
N PRO A 125 25.07 -21.23 -13.71
CA PRO A 125 26.31 -21.97 -13.90
C PRO A 125 27.42 -21.00 -14.33
N PRO A 126 28.69 -21.23 -13.91
CA PRO A 126 29.78 -20.37 -14.30
C PRO A 126 29.82 -20.26 -15.82
N SER A 127 29.83 -19.04 -16.33
CA SER A 127 29.95 -18.75 -17.75
C SER A 127 31.24 -19.37 -18.27
N GLY A 128 31.13 -20.45 -19.05
CA GLY A 128 32.23 -20.93 -19.87
C GLY A 128 32.57 -19.84 -20.89
N THR A 129 33.71 -19.20 -20.71
CA THR A 129 34.47 -18.58 -21.79
C THR A 129 34.98 -19.72 -22.66
N ASP A 130 34.32 -19.96 -23.78
CA ASP A 130 34.91 -20.73 -24.87
C ASP A 130 35.38 -19.73 -25.93
N ASP A 131 36.67 -19.39 -25.83
CA ASP A 131 37.45 -18.85 -26.94
C ASP A 131 37.73 -19.99 -27.92
N ASN A 132 37.18 -19.92 -29.15
CA ASN A 132 37.85 -20.32 -30.40
C ASN A 132 37.09 -19.81 -31.62
#